data_AF-A0A8T8CB41-F1
#
_entry.id   AF-A0A8T8CB41-F1
#
_cell.length_a   1.000
_cell.length_b   1.000
_cell.length_c   1.000
_cell.angle_alpha   90.00
_cell.angle_beta   90.00
_cell.angle_gamma   90.00
#
_symmetry.space_group_name_H-M   'P 1'
#
loop_
_entity.id
_entity.type
_entity.pdbx_description
1 polymer ?
#
loop_
_entity_poly.entity_id
_entity_poly.type
_entity_poly.pdbx_seq_one_letter_code
_entity_poly.pdbx_strand_id
1 'polypeptide(L)'
;MEPSTEELLKTLQEMHPQLKWGTYPSCDYDMYAELDAPEVLVCFGSEDLDLEYGLVDPCSTFTGKRCSPSHWGISVEASEMIQAHNKVFVSKYPNCNGPKVRVEIRQP
;
A
#
# COMPACT_ATOMS: atom_id res chain seq x y z
N MET A 1 13.99 2.80 14.15
CA MET A 1 14.34 2.36 12.79
C MET A 1 13.10 1.67 12.29
N GLU A 2 12.48 2.19 11.23
CA GLU A 2 11.38 1.48 10.57
C GLU A 2 11.93 0.17 9.98
N PRO A 3 11.16 -0.94 10.02
CA PRO A 3 11.59 -2.18 9.40
C PRO A 3 11.82 -1.99 7.90
N SER A 4 12.80 -2.70 7.34
CA SER A 4 12.96 -2.79 5.89
C SER A 4 11.78 -3.52 5.25
N THR A 5 11.59 -3.34 3.93
CA THR A 5 10.55 -4.05 3.16
C THR A 5 10.66 -5.57 3.34
N GLU A 6 11.86 -6.13 3.37
CA GLU A 6 12.10 -7.56 3.53
C GLU A 6 11.73 -8.05 4.95
N GLU A 7 12.09 -7.28 5.99
CA GLU A 7 11.73 -7.59 7.37
C GLU A 7 10.21 -7.55 7.58
N LEU A 8 9.55 -6.57 6.97
CA LEU A 8 8.10 -6.46 7.03
C LEU A 8 7.42 -7.63 6.31
N LEU A 9 7.86 -7.99 5.10
CA LEU A 9 7.32 -9.14 4.37
C LEU A 9 7.43 -10.43 5.16
N LYS A 10 8.59 -10.67 5.78
CA LYS A 10 8.81 -11.86 6.61
C LYS A 10 7.85 -11.87 7.80
N THR A 11 7.71 -10.73 8.49
CA THR A 11 6.79 -10.58 9.62
C THR A 11 5.35 -10.88 9.21
N LEU A 12 4.90 -10.32 8.09
CA LEU A 12 3.54 -10.51 7.57
C LEU A 12 3.29 -11.96 7.12
N GLN A 13 4.28 -12.61 6.52
CA GLN A 13 4.24 -14.02 6.14
C GLN A 13 4.12 -14.95 7.35
N GLU A 14 4.77 -14.61 8.48
CA GLU A 14 4.64 -15.34 9.74
C GLU A 14 3.27 -15.13 10.40
N MET A 15 2.72 -13.92 10.33
CA MET A 15 1.40 -13.60 10.89
C MET A 15 0.24 -14.24 10.10
N HIS A 16 0.35 -14.28 8.77
CA HIS A 16 -0.70 -14.75 7.87
C HIS A 16 -0.11 -15.67 6.79
N PRO A 17 0.29 -16.91 7.17
CA PRO A 17 0.99 -17.83 6.26
C PRO A 17 0.13 -18.31 5.08
N GLN A 18 -1.19 -18.19 5.19
CA GLN A 18 -2.16 -18.55 4.16
C GLN A 18 -2.20 -17.56 2.98
N LEU A 19 -1.65 -16.36 3.14
CA LEU A 19 -1.67 -15.32 2.12
C LEU A 19 -0.37 -15.31 1.32
N LYS A 20 -0.47 -14.91 0.05
CA LYS A 20 0.68 -14.66 -0.80
C LYS A 20 1.12 -13.21 -0.62
N TRP A 21 2.31 -13.02 -0.06
CA TRP A 21 2.92 -11.72 0.14
C TRP A 21 3.85 -11.38 -1.02
N GLY A 22 3.96 -10.10 -1.33
CA GLY A 22 4.81 -9.65 -2.42
C GLY A 22 5.04 -8.15 -2.39
N THR A 23 5.62 -7.67 -3.48
CA THR A 23 5.96 -6.27 -3.64
C THR A 23 5.40 -5.70 -4.93
N TYR A 24 5.01 -4.43 -4.90
CA TYR A 24 4.55 -3.70 -6.08
C TYR A 24 5.30 -2.36 -6.22
N PRO A 25 5.71 -1.94 -7.43
CA PRO A 25 6.35 -0.65 -7.63
C PRO A 25 5.47 0.52 -7.18
N SER A 26 6.04 1.54 -6.54
CA SER A 26 5.27 2.72 -6.10
C SER A 26 4.72 3.54 -7.25
N CYS A 27 5.31 3.45 -8.45
CA CYS A 27 5.07 4.34 -9.58
C CYS A 27 3.59 4.58 -9.90
N ASP A 28 2.76 3.53 -9.81
CA ASP A 28 1.32 3.63 -10.10
C ASP A 28 0.53 4.36 -9.00
N TYR A 29 1.16 4.55 -7.84
CA TYR A 29 0.64 5.16 -6.63
C TYR A 29 1.43 6.38 -6.18
N ASP A 30 2.40 6.89 -6.96
CA ASP A 30 3.23 8.05 -6.60
C ASP A 30 2.37 9.28 -6.29
N MET A 31 1.24 9.43 -6.99
CA MET A 31 0.28 10.50 -6.72
C MET A 31 -0.46 10.35 -5.39
N TYR A 32 -0.34 9.24 -4.68
CA TYR A 32 -0.96 9.01 -3.37
C TYR A 32 0.07 8.76 -2.27
N ALA A 33 1.35 8.69 -2.64
CA ALA A 33 2.48 8.45 -1.76
C ALA A 33 2.89 9.71 -0.98
N GLU A 34 3.33 9.52 0.26
CA GLU A 34 4.04 10.56 1.01
C GLU A 34 5.48 10.72 0.47
N LEU A 35 6.14 11.85 0.76
CA LEU A 35 7.46 12.20 0.20
C LEU A 35 8.56 11.17 0.50
N ASP A 36 8.40 10.40 1.56
CA ASP A 36 9.34 9.40 2.07
C ASP A 36 8.74 7.99 2.00
N ALA A 37 7.77 7.77 1.10
CA ALA A 37 7.28 6.44 0.74
C ALA A 37 8.39 5.64 0.05
N PRO A 38 8.44 4.31 0.25
CA PRO A 38 9.41 3.46 -0.42
C PRO A 38 9.08 3.31 -1.92
N GLU A 39 10.11 3.16 -2.75
CA GLU A 39 9.96 2.87 -4.20
C GLU A 39 9.24 1.53 -4.46
N VAL A 40 9.25 0.65 -3.46
CA VAL A 40 8.66 -0.67 -3.51
C VAL A 40 7.72 -0.85 -2.32
N LEU A 41 6.46 -1.07 -2.62
CA LEU A 41 5.37 -1.20 -1.65
C LEU A 41 5.13 -2.67 -1.31
N VAL A 42 4.77 -2.95 -0.07
CA VAL A 42 4.32 -4.29 0.35
C VAL A 42 2.86 -4.48 -0.04
N CYS A 43 2.57 -5.59 -0.72
CA CYS A 43 1.24 -6.00 -1.11
C CYS A 43 0.99 -7.48 -0.78
N PHE A 44 -0.26 -7.90 -0.88
CA PHE A 44 -0.65 -9.29 -0.74
C PHE A 44 -1.75 -9.62 -1.75
N GLY A 45 -1.75 -10.87 -2.23
CA GLY A 45 -2.79 -11.40 -3.10
C GLY A 45 -3.88 -12.10 -2.29
N SER A 46 -5.08 -12.14 -2.84
CA SER A 46 -6.20 -12.97 -2.37
C SER A 46 -6.58 -14.01 -3.44
N GLU A 47 -7.51 -14.91 -3.14
CA GLU A 47 -8.03 -15.88 -4.12
C GLU A 47 -8.66 -15.19 -5.36
N ASP A 48 -9.13 -13.95 -5.20
CA ASP A 48 -9.79 -13.16 -6.24
C ASP A 48 -8.86 -12.14 -6.93
N LEU A 49 -7.67 -11.90 -6.38
CA LEU A 49 -6.76 -10.84 -6.81
C LEU A 49 -5.31 -11.28 -6.67
N ASP A 50 -4.68 -11.64 -7.78
CA ASP A 50 -3.26 -11.99 -7.81
C ASP A 50 -2.38 -10.72 -7.75
N LEU A 51 -1.14 -10.87 -7.29
CA LEU A 51 -0.21 -9.77 -7.01
C LEU A 51 0.11 -8.89 -8.24
N GLU A 52 -0.13 -9.41 -9.44
CA GLU A 52 0.10 -8.71 -10.71
C GLU A 52 -0.92 -7.61 -10.99
N TYR A 53 -2.08 -7.62 -10.33
CA TYR A 53 -3.18 -6.69 -10.60
C TYR A 53 -3.09 -5.36 -9.83
N GLY A 54 -2.09 -5.19 -8.95
CA GLY A 54 -1.82 -3.94 -8.25
C GLY A 54 -1.70 -4.06 -6.73
N LEU A 55 -1.56 -2.91 -6.09
CA LEU A 55 -1.55 -2.81 -4.63
C LEU A 55 -2.97 -3.00 -4.09
N VAL A 56 -3.18 -4.11 -3.36
CA VAL A 56 -4.33 -4.24 -2.48
C VAL A 56 -4.08 -3.35 -1.27
N ASP A 57 -4.75 -2.19 -1.21
CA ASP A 57 -4.74 -1.35 0.01
C ASP A 57 -5.65 -2.03 1.05
N PRO A 58 -5.09 -2.58 2.15
CA PRO A 58 -5.87 -3.29 3.16
C PRO A 58 -6.85 -2.38 3.90
N CYS A 59 -6.63 -1.06 3.85
CA CYS A 59 -7.50 -0.02 4.38
C CYS A 59 -8.24 0.74 3.27
N SER A 60 -8.24 0.24 2.02
CA SER A 60 -8.70 0.96 0.84
C SER A 60 -10.07 1.58 1.05
N THR A 61 -10.14 2.86 0.70
CA THR A 61 -11.38 3.60 0.64
C THR A 61 -11.47 4.29 -0.71
N PHE A 62 -11.85 3.56 -1.75
CA PHE A 62 -12.18 4.21 -3.03
C PHE A 62 -13.33 5.23 -2.86
N THR A 63 -14.11 5.12 -1.77
CA THR A 63 -15.25 5.99 -1.44
C THR A 63 -15.15 6.67 -0.05
N GLY A 64 -13.95 6.72 0.56
CA GLY A 64 -13.73 7.42 1.84
C GLY A 64 -14.08 6.62 3.11
N LYS A 65 -14.67 5.42 3.02
CA LYS A 65 -14.91 4.52 4.16
C LYS A 65 -13.86 3.42 4.25
N ARG A 66 -13.20 3.29 5.42
CA ARG A 66 -12.22 2.23 5.71
C ARG A 66 -12.88 0.87 5.54
N CYS A 67 -12.33 0.04 4.65
CA CYS A 67 -12.64 -1.39 4.66
C CYS A 67 -12.04 -2.03 5.92
N SER A 68 -12.75 -2.98 6.53
CA SER A 68 -12.17 -3.79 7.61
C SER A 68 -11.07 -4.69 7.03
N PRO A 69 -9.86 -4.70 7.59
CA PRO A 69 -8.78 -5.60 7.15
C PRO A 69 -9.18 -7.08 7.16
N SER A 70 -10.12 -7.46 8.02
CA SER A 70 -10.66 -8.82 8.07
C SER A 70 -11.35 -9.28 6.79
N HIS A 71 -11.86 -8.37 5.95
CA HIS A 71 -12.43 -8.74 4.64
C HIS A 71 -11.36 -9.23 3.66
N TRP A 72 -10.10 -8.87 3.92
CA TRP A 72 -8.95 -9.28 3.13
C TRP A 72 -8.19 -10.45 3.78
N GLY A 73 -8.73 -11.03 4.85
CA GLY A 73 -8.11 -12.16 5.55
C GLY A 73 -6.88 -11.80 6.38
N ILE A 74 -6.64 -10.51 6.67
CA ILE A 74 -5.55 -10.05 7.52
C ILE A 74 -6.04 -9.42 8.83
N SER A 75 -5.15 -9.35 9.83
CA SER A 75 -5.40 -8.65 11.09
C SER A 75 -5.31 -7.13 10.92
N VAL A 76 -5.92 -6.40 11.86
CA VAL A 76 -5.78 -4.94 11.95
C VAL A 76 -4.32 -4.52 12.09
N GLU A 77 -3.58 -5.22 12.95
CA GLU A 77 -2.15 -4.99 13.16
C GLU A 77 -1.33 -5.11 11.87
N ALA A 78 -1.55 -6.18 11.08
CA ALA A 78 -0.88 -6.34 9.79
C ALA A 78 -1.22 -5.20 8.82
N SER A 79 -2.48 -4.76 8.80
CA SER A 79 -2.90 -3.61 7.98
C SER A 79 -2.22 -2.30 8.40
N GLU A 80 -2.05 -2.08 9.70
CA GLU A 80 -1.39 -0.88 10.22
C GLU A 80 0.10 -0.88 9.89
N MET A 81 0.77 -2.03 9.98
CA MET A 81 2.17 -2.19 9.56
C MET A 81 2.36 -1.89 8.06
N ILE A 82 1.50 -2.43 7.20
CA ILE A 82 1.53 -2.18 5.75
C ILE A 82 1.33 -0.68 5.46
N GLN A 83 0.36 -0.05 6.12
CA GLN A 83 0.07 1.37 5.91
C GLN A 83 1.22 2.27 6.39
N ALA A 84 1.82 1.97 7.53
CA ALA A 84 2.97 2.71 8.06
C ALA A 84 4.19 2.61 7.15
N HIS A 85 4.42 1.44 6.55
CA HIS A 85 5.54 1.21 5.62
C HIS A 85 5.31 1.82 4.25
N ASN A 86 4.18 1.53 3.61
CA ASN A 86 3.90 1.95 2.25
C ASN A 86 3.71 3.46 2.14
N LYS A 87 3.14 4.10 3.18
CA LYS A 87 2.83 5.54 3.20
C LYS A 87 2.07 6.02 1.96
N VAL A 88 1.24 5.13 1.41
CA VAL A 88 0.32 5.43 0.30
C VAL A 88 -1.08 5.55 0.89
N PHE A 89 -1.71 6.72 0.71
CA PHE A 89 -3.01 7.03 1.29
C PHE A 89 -4.00 7.49 0.22
N VAL A 90 -4.58 6.55 -0.53
CA VAL A 90 -5.58 6.83 -1.58
C VAL A 90 -6.80 7.57 -1.00
N SER A 91 -7.14 7.31 0.26
CA SER A 91 -8.28 7.88 1.00
C SER A 91 -8.13 9.34 1.43
N LYS A 92 -6.91 9.86 1.60
CA LYS A 92 -6.66 11.25 2.06
C LYS A 92 -7.06 12.30 1.01
N TYR A 93 -7.24 11.90 -0.24
CA TYR A 93 -7.48 12.80 -1.36
C TYR A 93 -8.88 12.59 -1.94
N PRO A 94 -9.91 13.28 -1.45
CA PRO A 94 -11.22 13.24 -2.09
C PRO A 94 -11.07 13.64 -3.56
N ASN A 95 -11.52 12.75 -4.46
CA ASN A 95 -11.39 12.82 -5.91
C ASN A 95 -9.98 12.55 -6.49
N CYS A 96 -9.14 11.77 -5.79
CA CYS A 96 -7.81 11.41 -6.28
C CYS A 96 -6.88 12.62 -6.54
N ASN A 97 -7.12 13.75 -5.90
CA ASN A 97 -6.30 14.96 -6.01
C ASN A 97 -5.07 14.90 -5.10
N GLY A 98 -4.31 13.83 -5.22
CA GLY A 98 -3.02 13.60 -4.57
C GLY A 98 -2.11 14.81 -4.42
N PRO A 99 -1.05 14.74 -3.58
CA PRO A 99 -0.12 15.83 -3.47
C PRO A 99 0.53 16.06 -4.85
N LYS A 100 0.18 17.17 -5.49
CA LYS A 100 0.74 17.54 -6.79
C LYS A 100 2.20 17.89 -6.56
N VAL A 101 3.11 17.04 -7.03
CA VAL A 101 4.53 17.36 -7.05
C VAL A 101 4.69 18.62 -7.92
N ARG A 102 5.10 19.74 -7.31
CA ARG A 102 5.52 20.93 -8.05
C ARG A 102 6.91 20.68 -8.64
N VAL A 103 7.04 19.72 -9.56
CA VAL A 103 8.17 19.76 -10.49
C VAL A 103 7.69 20.58 -11.66
N GLU A 104 8.18 21.81 -11.79
CA GLU A 104 8.15 22.49 -13.07
C GLU A 104 8.89 21.61 -14.06
N ILE A 105 8.17 20.85 -14.86
CA ILE A 105 8.71 20.31 -16.10
C ILE A 105 8.95 21.53 -16.98
N ARG A 106 10.17 22.07 -16.94
CA ARG A 106 10.66 22.94 -18.01
C ARG A 106 10.68 22.09 -19.27
N GLN A 107 9.63 22.19 -20.06
CA GLN A 107 9.68 21.67 -21.41
C GLN A 107 10.73 22.48 -22.21
N PRO A 108 11.53 21.82 -23.05
CA PRO A 108 12.49 22.49 -23.94
C PRO A 108 11.79 23.36 -24.99
#